data_AF-A0A0Q7TJI5-F1
#
_entry.id   AF-A0A0Q7TJI5-F1
#
_cell.length_a   1.000
_cell.length_b   1.000
_cell.length_c   1.000
_cell.angle_alpha   90.00
_cell.angle_beta   90.00
_cell.angle_gamma   90.00
#
_symmetry.space_group_name_H-M   'P 1'
#
loop_
_entity.id
_entity.type
_entity.pdbx_description
1 polymer ?
#
loop_
_entity_poly.entity_id
_entity_poly.type
_entity_poly.pdbx_seq_one_letter_code
_entity_poly.pdbx_strand_id
1 'polypeptide(L)'
;MVTVVAVRGDITQQQVDAIVNAASPHMRGGGGVDGAIHRAGGRSILDDCIARFPNGMRAGDAGWTRAGDLRASWVIHTVGPNHTAGETDRALLESCYRRALAVADELGASTVAFPLISAGVYGWPLDDAIDAAVRTIARTPTRVATIRLVAPSEETHRRIEAQVLSQFPPSTAQDSVGRLFDRSPSPWGFRGDPYLWRALRAHFADTRLPANSGELEELIREAAETIIGAPLTTSAEGIYVPEFDPGHGMSAGGVSPAWWNSTGIRILIDRFEATLPLRPDDAGLLEPAQG
;
A
#
# COMPACT_ATOMS: atom_id res chain seq x y z
N MET A 1 1.17 14.56 -7.94
CA MET A 1 1.01 13.72 -6.75
C MET A 1 1.27 12.29 -7.19
N VAL A 2 2.12 11.55 -6.49
CA VAL A 2 2.45 10.16 -6.85
C VAL A 2 1.35 9.23 -6.35
N THR A 3 0.89 8.31 -7.20
CA THR A 3 -0.01 7.23 -6.80
C THR A 3 0.82 5.98 -6.54
N VAL A 4 0.71 5.42 -5.33
CA VAL A 4 1.36 4.17 -4.96
C VAL A 4 0.30 3.12 -4.70
N VAL A 5 0.45 1.94 -5.30
CA VAL A 5 -0.50 0.82 -5.15
C VAL A 5 0.23 -0.50 -4.90
N ALA A 6 -0.38 -1.37 -4.10
CA ALA A 6 0.04 -2.76 -3.97
C ALA A 6 -0.62 -3.61 -5.06
N VAL A 7 0.16 -4.45 -5.75
CA VAL A 7 -0.35 -5.32 -6.82
C VAL A 7 0.09 -6.74 -6.56
N ARG A 8 -0.85 -7.68 -6.49
CA ARG A 8 -0.52 -9.11 -6.45
C ARG A 8 -0.23 -9.62 -7.85
N GLY A 9 0.93 -10.23 -8.06
CA GLY A 9 1.25 -10.90 -9.33
C GLY A 9 2.73 -11.00 -9.64
N ASP A 10 3.01 -11.26 -10.92
CA ASP A 10 4.36 -11.34 -11.47
C ASP A 10 4.81 -9.98 -12.03
N ILE A 11 5.98 -9.51 -11.62
CA ILE A 11 6.56 -8.25 -12.09
C ILE A 11 6.86 -8.28 -13.60
N THR A 12 7.16 -9.46 -14.16
CA THR A 12 7.47 -9.60 -15.60
C THR A 12 6.26 -9.34 -16.49
N GLN A 13 5.05 -9.41 -15.93
CA GLN A 13 3.79 -9.22 -16.65
C GLN A 13 3.23 -7.80 -16.56
N GLN A 14 3.90 -6.92 -15.81
CA GLN A 14 3.43 -5.57 -15.56
C GLN A 14 3.55 -4.70 -16.82
N GLN A 15 2.43 -4.11 -17.21
CA GLN A 15 2.38 -3.08 -18.24
C GLN A 15 2.64 -1.73 -17.57
N VAL A 16 3.90 -1.31 -17.61
CA VAL A 16 4.45 -0.06 -17.06
C VAL A 16 5.64 0.38 -17.93
N ASP A 17 6.10 1.62 -17.79
CA ASP A 17 7.22 2.12 -18.58
C ASP A 17 8.54 1.46 -18.17
N ALA A 18 8.74 1.26 -16.86
CA ALA A 18 9.92 0.59 -16.31
C ALA A 18 9.55 -0.43 -15.22
N ILE A 19 10.18 -1.59 -15.24
CA ILE A 19 10.20 -2.49 -14.08
C ILE A 19 11.55 -2.41 -13.37
N VAL A 20 11.55 -2.60 -12.06
CA VAL A 20 12.77 -2.65 -11.25
C VAL A 20 13.19 -4.11 -11.06
N ASN A 21 14.46 -4.40 -11.30
CA ASN A 21 15.08 -5.68 -11.04
C ASN A 21 15.94 -5.58 -9.77
N ALA A 22 15.68 -6.46 -8.80
CA ALA A 22 16.59 -6.70 -7.68
C ALA A 22 17.73 -7.61 -8.15
N ALA A 23 18.76 -6.99 -8.73
CA ALA A 23 19.83 -7.65 -9.46
C ALA A 23 20.96 -8.14 -8.53
N SER A 24 21.73 -9.11 -9.02
CA SER A 24 23.00 -9.50 -8.38
C SER A 24 24.12 -8.47 -8.65
N PRO A 25 25.11 -8.32 -7.75
CA PRO A 25 26.25 -7.41 -7.94
C PRO A 25 27.02 -7.63 -9.24
N HIS A 26 27.06 -8.87 -9.73
CA HIS A 26 27.75 -9.21 -10.98
C HIS A 26 27.00 -8.75 -12.24
N MET A 27 25.71 -8.41 -12.13
CA MET A 27 24.88 -7.98 -13.25
C MET A 27 24.82 -9.02 -14.38
N ARG A 28 24.74 -10.31 -14.05
CA ARG A 28 24.69 -11.43 -15.02
C ARG A 28 23.43 -12.30 -14.86
N GLY A 29 22.38 -11.73 -14.29
CA GLY A 29 21.20 -12.48 -13.84
C GLY A 29 21.45 -13.24 -12.54
N GLY A 30 20.48 -14.06 -12.16
CA GLY A 30 20.50 -14.78 -10.89
C GLY A 30 19.24 -15.60 -10.65
N GLY A 31 18.96 -15.87 -9.37
CA GLY A 31 17.71 -16.48 -8.91
C GLY A 31 16.58 -15.46 -8.69
N GLY A 32 15.45 -15.93 -8.18
CA GLY A 32 14.32 -15.06 -7.79
C GLY A 32 13.81 -14.18 -8.93
N VAL A 33 13.54 -12.90 -8.62
CA VAL A 33 13.00 -11.92 -9.56
C VAL A 33 13.98 -11.60 -10.70
N ASP A 34 15.29 -11.57 -10.42
CA ASP A 34 16.34 -11.32 -11.42
C ASP A 34 16.32 -12.39 -12.51
N GLY A 35 16.32 -13.66 -12.09
CA GLY A 35 16.18 -14.77 -13.02
C GLY A 35 14.87 -14.75 -13.80
N ALA A 36 13.76 -14.36 -13.17
CA ALA A 36 12.47 -14.24 -13.85
C ALA A 36 12.49 -13.17 -14.94
N ILE A 37 13.05 -11.99 -14.65
CA ILE A 37 13.19 -10.87 -15.60
C ILE A 37 14.08 -11.27 -16.77
N HIS A 38 15.25 -11.88 -16.53
CA HIS A 38 16.14 -12.32 -17.60
C HIS A 38 15.51 -13.42 -18.49
N ARG A 39 14.75 -14.36 -17.90
CA ARG A 39 14.04 -15.39 -18.68
C ARG A 39 12.93 -14.79 -19.53
N ALA A 40 12.16 -13.86 -18.98
CA ALA A 40 11.01 -13.27 -19.66
C ALA A 40 11.40 -12.22 -20.70
N GLY A 41 12.42 -11.41 -20.45
CA GLY A 41 12.89 -10.38 -21.39
C GLY A 41 13.94 -10.86 -22.39
N GLY A 42 14.42 -12.09 -22.25
CA GLY A 42 15.32 -12.71 -23.20
C GLY A 42 16.79 -12.28 -23.06
N ARG A 43 17.62 -12.78 -23.98
CA ARG A 43 19.08 -12.65 -23.91
C ARG A 43 19.57 -11.20 -24.05
N SER A 44 18.81 -10.34 -24.72
CA SER A 44 19.17 -8.94 -24.95
C SER A 44 19.40 -8.15 -23.66
N ILE A 45 18.65 -8.44 -22.59
CA ILE A 45 18.88 -7.82 -21.27
C ILE A 45 20.28 -8.16 -20.75
N LEU A 46 20.70 -9.43 -20.87
CA LEU A 46 22.02 -9.85 -20.39
C LEU A 46 23.14 -9.20 -21.20
N ASP A 47 22.98 -9.11 -22.52
CA ASP A 47 23.97 -8.50 -23.38
C ASP A 47 24.12 -6.99 -23.09
N ASP A 48 23.00 -6.28 -22.86
CA ASP A 48 23.00 -4.89 -22.38
C ASP A 48 23.69 -4.76 -21.01
N CYS A 49 23.39 -5.68 -20.07
CA CYS A 49 24.01 -5.69 -18.75
C CYS A 49 25.54 -5.87 -18.83
N ILE A 50 26.02 -6.75 -19.72
CA ILE A 50 27.46 -6.97 -19.94
C ILE A 50 28.10 -5.71 -20.50
N ALA A 51 27.48 -5.08 -21.50
CA ALA A 51 28.02 -3.89 -22.15
C ALA A 51 28.06 -2.68 -21.21
N ARG A 52 27.00 -2.47 -20.42
CA ARG A 52 26.85 -1.28 -19.56
C ARG A 52 27.48 -1.43 -18.18
N PHE A 53 27.52 -2.65 -17.65
CA PHE A 53 28.05 -2.94 -16.32
C PHE A 53 29.14 -4.01 -16.41
N PRO A 54 30.27 -3.73 -17.10
CA PRO A 54 31.34 -4.70 -17.29
C PRO A 54 31.95 -5.15 -15.95
N ASN A 55 31.95 -4.27 -14.96
CA ASN A 55 32.49 -4.51 -13.62
C ASN A 55 31.40 -4.77 -12.57
N GLY A 56 30.16 -4.99 -12.98
CA GLY A 56 29.02 -5.12 -12.07
C GLY A 56 28.54 -3.78 -11.49
N MET A 57 27.79 -3.85 -10.39
CA MET A 57 27.20 -2.71 -9.69
C MET A 57 27.28 -2.89 -8.17
N ARG A 58 27.51 -1.80 -7.45
CA ARG A 58 27.60 -1.80 -5.99
C ARG A 58 26.21 -1.87 -5.35
N ALA A 59 26.14 -2.41 -4.14
CA ALA A 59 24.92 -2.36 -3.34
C ALA A 59 24.47 -0.90 -3.13
N GLY A 60 23.17 -0.64 -3.25
CA GLY A 60 22.57 0.69 -3.12
C GLY A 60 22.59 1.55 -4.39
N ASP A 61 23.26 1.10 -5.47
CA ASP A 61 23.24 1.78 -6.77
C ASP A 61 22.14 1.23 -7.70
N ALA A 62 21.84 2.01 -8.75
CA ALA A 62 20.92 1.62 -9.80
C ALA A 62 21.41 2.05 -11.19
N GLY A 63 20.99 1.33 -12.21
CA GLY A 63 21.21 1.62 -13.63
C GLY A 63 20.15 0.95 -14.49
N TRP A 64 20.18 1.13 -15.81
CA TRP A 64 19.09 0.64 -16.68
C TRP A 64 19.58 -0.09 -17.92
N THR A 65 18.72 -0.94 -18.48
CA THR A 65 18.85 -1.59 -19.79
C THR A 65 17.53 -1.51 -20.56
N ARG A 66 17.55 -1.86 -21.86
CA ARG A 66 16.31 -2.14 -22.60
C ARG A 66 15.66 -3.41 -22.04
N ALA A 67 14.33 -3.46 -22.04
CA ALA A 67 13.60 -4.56 -21.41
C ALA A 67 13.44 -5.82 -22.28
N GLY A 68 14.04 -5.85 -23.48
CA GLY A 68 13.92 -6.99 -24.40
C GLY A 68 12.47 -7.32 -24.73
N ASP A 69 12.06 -8.56 -24.46
CA ASP A 69 10.73 -9.09 -24.78
C ASP A 69 9.65 -8.77 -23.72
N LEU A 70 9.99 -8.04 -22.65
CA LEU A 70 9.04 -7.63 -21.62
C LEU A 70 8.05 -6.59 -22.15
N ARG A 71 6.92 -6.45 -21.45
CA ARG A 71 5.91 -5.41 -21.75
C ARG A 71 6.36 -3.99 -21.39
N ALA A 72 7.39 -3.86 -20.56
CA ALA A 72 7.96 -2.58 -20.20
C ALA A 72 8.96 -2.11 -21.26
N SER A 73 9.28 -0.81 -21.27
CA SER A 73 10.32 -0.27 -22.16
C SER A 73 11.72 -0.42 -21.56
N TRP A 74 11.80 -0.36 -20.23
CA TRP A 74 13.05 -0.33 -19.48
C TRP A 74 13.07 -1.34 -18.34
N VAL A 75 14.25 -1.87 -18.05
CA VAL A 75 14.54 -2.55 -16.78
C VAL A 75 15.53 -1.69 -16.01
N ILE A 76 15.14 -1.26 -14.81
CA ILE A 76 16.01 -0.54 -13.88
C ILE A 76 16.57 -1.58 -12.93
N HIS A 77 17.86 -1.87 -13.04
CA HIS A 77 18.57 -2.79 -12.17
C HIS A 77 19.08 -2.05 -10.94
N THR A 78 18.84 -2.61 -9.76
CA THR A 78 19.45 -2.14 -8.52
C THR A 78 19.91 -3.32 -7.68
N VAL A 79 21.04 -3.15 -7.01
CA VAL A 79 21.65 -4.19 -6.18
C VAL A 79 21.30 -3.89 -4.72
N GLY A 80 20.42 -4.70 -4.14
CA GLY A 80 20.08 -4.62 -2.72
C GLY A 80 21.18 -5.16 -1.81
N PRO A 81 21.23 -4.76 -0.53
CA PRO A 81 22.10 -5.40 0.46
C PRO A 81 21.68 -6.85 0.72
N ASN A 82 22.66 -7.74 0.86
CA ASN A 82 22.45 -9.16 1.17
C ASN A 82 22.46 -9.42 2.68
N HIS A 83 21.27 -9.40 3.29
CA HIS A 83 21.10 -9.62 4.73
C HIS A 83 21.63 -10.99 5.19
N THR A 84 21.46 -12.04 4.39
CA THR A 84 22.02 -13.38 4.70
C THR A 84 23.55 -13.43 4.72
N ALA A 85 24.21 -12.49 4.04
CA ALA A 85 25.67 -12.35 4.03
C ALA A 85 26.18 -11.33 5.06
N GLY A 86 25.31 -10.81 5.94
CA GLY A 86 25.67 -9.83 6.97
C GLY A 86 25.65 -8.37 6.51
N GLU A 87 25.18 -8.08 5.28
CA GLU A 87 24.94 -6.70 4.83
C GLU A 87 23.59 -6.21 5.39
N THR A 88 23.62 -5.62 6.57
CA THR A 88 22.42 -5.19 7.33
C THR A 88 22.20 -3.68 7.33
N ASP A 89 22.95 -2.93 6.53
CA ASP A 89 22.78 -1.47 6.43
C ASP A 89 21.50 -1.12 5.65
N ARG A 90 20.46 -0.73 6.38
CA ARG A 90 19.17 -0.33 5.81
C ARG A 90 19.30 0.88 4.89
N ALA A 91 20.30 1.76 5.08
CA ALA A 91 20.50 2.91 4.21
C ALA A 91 20.82 2.51 2.76
N LEU A 92 21.42 1.34 2.54
CA LEU A 92 21.65 0.77 1.21
C LEU A 92 20.34 0.31 0.56
N LEU A 93 19.47 -0.35 1.31
CA LEU A 93 18.15 -0.76 0.83
C LEU A 93 17.32 0.47 0.43
N GLU A 94 17.29 1.49 1.28
CA GLU A 94 16.61 2.76 0.97
C GLU A 94 17.27 3.48 -0.23
N SER A 95 18.59 3.38 -0.38
CA SER A 95 19.29 3.90 -1.56
C SER A 95 18.82 3.26 -2.86
N CYS A 96 18.55 1.95 -2.86
CA CYS A 96 18.05 1.26 -4.04
C CYS A 96 16.76 1.89 -4.57
N TYR A 97 15.79 2.17 -3.70
CA TYR A 97 14.53 2.81 -4.08
C TYR A 97 14.77 4.26 -4.57
N ARG A 98 15.59 5.05 -3.85
CA ARG A 98 15.90 6.43 -4.27
C ARG A 98 16.56 6.48 -5.63
N ARG A 99 17.57 5.64 -5.87
CA ARG A 99 18.32 5.62 -7.12
C ARG A 99 17.50 5.05 -8.27
N ALA A 100 16.69 4.03 -8.03
CA ALA A 100 15.77 3.53 -9.04
C ALA A 100 14.76 4.60 -9.48
N LEU A 101 14.20 5.39 -8.55
CA LEU A 101 13.31 6.51 -8.89
C LEU A 101 14.04 7.61 -9.67
N ALA A 102 15.28 7.95 -9.28
CA ALA A 102 16.09 8.92 -10.03
C ALA A 102 16.38 8.45 -11.46
N VAL A 103 16.66 7.15 -11.66
CA VAL A 103 16.84 6.55 -12.99
C VAL A 103 15.53 6.56 -13.77
N ALA A 104 14.39 6.25 -13.13
CA ALA A 104 13.08 6.33 -13.78
C ALA A 104 12.80 7.76 -14.28
N ASP A 105 13.14 8.77 -13.48
CA ASP A 105 13.02 10.17 -13.86
C ASP A 105 13.93 10.51 -15.05
N GLU A 106 15.19 10.05 -15.05
CA GLU A 106 16.12 10.22 -16.19
C GLU A 106 15.54 9.67 -17.49
N LEU A 107 14.91 8.50 -17.41
CA LEU A 107 14.28 7.82 -18.54
C LEU A 107 12.96 8.44 -18.99
N GLY A 108 12.39 9.37 -18.21
CA GLY A 108 11.05 9.91 -18.44
C GLY A 108 9.92 8.90 -18.20
N ALA A 109 10.17 7.86 -17.41
CA ALA A 109 9.17 6.85 -17.08
C ALA A 109 8.07 7.47 -16.19
N SER A 110 6.81 7.34 -16.61
CA SER A 110 5.65 7.82 -15.85
C SER A 110 5.09 6.74 -14.93
N THR A 111 5.33 5.47 -15.24
CA THR A 111 4.86 4.32 -14.47
C THR A 111 6.00 3.34 -14.18
N VAL A 112 6.13 2.94 -12.91
CA VAL A 112 7.20 2.05 -12.45
C VAL A 112 6.65 0.91 -11.59
N ALA A 113 7.11 -0.32 -11.82
CA ALA A 113 6.83 -1.45 -10.94
C ALA A 113 8.08 -1.87 -10.17
N PHE A 114 7.96 -1.99 -8.84
CA PHE A 114 9.01 -2.42 -7.93
C PHE A 114 8.68 -3.80 -7.35
N PRO A 115 9.66 -4.70 -7.20
CA PRO A 115 9.57 -5.80 -6.26
C PRO A 115 9.89 -5.28 -4.85
N LEU A 116 9.73 -6.13 -3.82
CA LEU A 116 10.36 -5.89 -2.52
C LEU A 116 11.85 -6.25 -2.59
N ILE A 117 12.69 -5.22 -2.76
CA ILE A 117 14.15 -5.37 -2.88
C ILE A 117 14.70 -6.02 -1.60
N SER A 118 15.61 -6.98 -1.78
CA SER A 118 16.26 -7.79 -0.73
C SER A 118 15.35 -8.73 0.10
N ALA A 119 14.02 -8.63 0.02
CA ALA A 119 13.10 -9.44 0.84
C ALA A 119 12.98 -10.94 0.43
N GLY A 120 13.54 -11.30 -0.73
CA GLY A 120 13.54 -12.67 -1.24
C GLY A 120 14.84 -13.41 -0.91
N VAL A 121 15.62 -13.72 -1.95
CA VAL A 121 16.89 -14.49 -1.85
C VAL A 121 17.89 -13.87 -0.86
N TYR A 122 17.89 -12.54 -0.70
CA TYR A 122 18.79 -11.83 0.22
C TYR A 122 18.30 -11.80 1.67
N GLY A 123 17.09 -12.29 1.95
CA GLY A 123 16.61 -12.58 3.30
C GLY A 123 16.43 -11.35 4.20
N TRP A 124 16.19 -10.17 3.62
CA TRP A 124 15.82 -9.00 4.41
C TRP A 124 14.47 -9.22 5.09
N PRO A 125 14.30 -8.89 6.39
CA PRO A 125 13.03 -9.08 7.08
C PRO A 125 11.86 -8.40 6.36
N LEU A 126 10.78 -9.14 6.13
CA LEU A 126 9.68 -8.70 5.26
C LEU A 126 9.07 -7.37 5.70
N ASP A 127 8.70 -7.25 6.98
CA ASP A 127 8.04 -6.05 7.51
C ASP A 127 8.97 -4.82 7.42
N ASP A 128 10.27 -5.02 7.67
CA ASP A 128 11.28 -3.97 7.55
C ASP A 128 11.49 -3.55 6.08
N ALA A 129 11.47 -4.50 5.14
CA ALA A 129 11.57 -4.22 3.71
C ALA A 129 10.37 -3.44 3.17
N ILE A 130 9.15 -3.78 3.62
CA ILE A 130 7.91 -3.07 3.26
C ILE A 130 7.96 -1.64 3.80
N ASP A 131 8.33 -1.47 5.07
CA ASP A 131 8.45 -0.14 5.68
C ASP A 131 9.51 0.71 4.97
N ALA A 132 10.69 0.14 4.69
CA ALA A 132 11.75 0.82 3.95
C ALA A 132 11.29 1.26 2.56
N ALA A 133 10.62 0.37 1.80
CA ALA A 133 10.10 0.69 0.48
C ALA A 133 9.10 1.85 0.52
N VAL A 134 8.04 1.72 1.31
CA VAL A 134 6.92 2.67 1.35
C VAL A 134 7.37 4.03 1.88
N ARG A 135 8.13 4.08 2.98
CA ARG A 135 8.62 5.36 3.54
C ARG A 135 9.62 6.04 2.63
N THR A 136 10.49 5.28 1.97
CA THR A 136 11.47 5.87 1.04
C THR A 136 10.76 6.45 -0.16
N ILE A 137 9.83 5.71 -0.77
CA ILE A 137 9.03 6.22 -1.89
C ILE A 137 8.28 7.51 -1.49
N ALA A 138 7.69 7.55 -0.29
CA ALA A 138 6.95 8.72 0.18
C ALA A 138 7.80 9.99 0.35
N ARG A 139 9.08 9.82 0.68
CA ARG A 139 10.02 10.92 0.95
C ARG A 139 10.89 11.28 -0.25
N THR A 140 10.87 10.48 -1.31
CA THR A 140 11.72 10.69 -2.49
C THR A 140 10.97 11.54 -3.51
N PRO A 141 11.45 12.75 -3.84
CA PRO A 141 10.90 13.53 -4.94
C PRO A 141 11.08 12.76 -6.26
N THR A 142 10.02 12.64 -7.05
CA THR A 142 10.05 11.97 -8.35
C THR A 142 8.99 12.53 -9.29
N ARG A 143 9.21 12.39 -10.60
CA ARG A 143 8.23 12.69 -11.66
C ARG A 143 7.36 11.49 -12.03
N VAL A 144 7.67 10.30 -11.52
CA VAL A 144 6.86 9.10 -11.70
C VAL A 144 5.45 9.36 -11.15
N ALA A 145 4.44 9.15 -12.00
CA ALA A 145 3.04 9.36 -11.65
C ALA A 145 2.46 8.16 -10.90
N THR A 146 2.85 6.94 -11.25
CA THR A 146 2.32 5.72 -10.63
C THR A 146 3.42 4.71 -10.31
N ILE A 147 3.45 4.25 -9.06
CA ILE A 147 4.35 3.22 -8.56
C ILE A 147 3.53 2.00 -8.13
N ARG A 148 3.88 0.82 -8.66
CA ARG A 148 3.31 -0.47 -8.27
C ARG A 148 4.30 -1.23 -7.41
N LEU A 149 3.94 -1.56 -6.18
CA LEU A 149 4.68 -2.52 -5.35
C LEU A 149 4.11 -3.92 -5.62
N VAL A 150 4.89 -4.75 -6.30
CA VAL A 150 4.44 -6.06 -6.79
C VAL A 150 4.75 -7.13 -5.75
N ALA A 151 3.69 -7.75 -5.23
CA ALA A 151 3.75 -8.84 -4.27
C ALA A 151 3.56 -10.20 -4.96
N PRO A 152 4.44 -11.19 -4.69
CA PRO A 152 4.34 -12.52 -5.31
C PRO A 152 3.26 -13.40 -4.67
N SER A 153 2.74 -13.05 -3.49
CA SER A 153 1.74 -13.80 -2.75
C SER A 153 0.63 -12.90 -2.22
N GLU A 154 -0.50 -13.51 -1.87
CA GLU A 154 -1.62 -12.83 -1.21
C GLU A 154 -1.21 -12.23 0.14
N GLU A 155 -0.47 -12.98 0.96
CA GLU A 155 -0.04 -12.51 2.27
C GLU A 155 0.85 -11.25 2.15
N THR A 156 1.84 -11.28 1.25
CA THR A 156 2.70 -10.13 1.03
C THR A 156 1.92 -8.95 0.44
N HIS A 157 0.94 -9.21 -0.43
CA HIS A 157 0.09 -8.15 -0.99
C HIS A 157 -0.67 -7.42 0.11
N ARG A 158 -1.32 -8.13 1.03
CA ARG A 158 -2.06 -7.55 2.15
C ARG A 158 -1.19 -6.67 3.05
N ARG A 159 0.01 -7.14 3.39
CA ARG A 159 0.96 -6.36 4.21
C ARG A 159 1.43 -5.08 3.51
N ILE A 160 1.75 -5.16 2.22
CA ILE A 160 2.11 -3.97 1.44
C ILE A 160 0.92 -3.02 1.34
N GLU A 161 -0.27 -3.53 1.05
CA GLU A 161 -1.49 -2.73 0.90
C GLU A 161 -1.81 -1.95 2.18
N ALA A 162 -1.76 -2.60 3.34
CA ALA A 162 -1.94 -1.94 4.63
C ALA A 162 -0.95 -0.78 4.83
N GLN A 163 0.33 -0.98 4.52
CA GLN A 163 1.35 0.08 4.64
C GLN A 163 1.23 1.16 3.57
N VAL A 164 0.78 0.84 2.36
CA VAL A 164 0.52 1.82 1.30
C VAL A 164 -0.68 2.69 1.66
N LEU A 165 -1.80 2.11 2.08
CA LEU A 165 -2.94 2.87 2.61
C LEU A 165 -2.55 3.69 3.84
N SER A 166 -1.59 3.14 4.61
CA SER A 166 -0.69 3.70 5.62
C SER A 166 -0.11 5.10 5.33
N GLN A 167 0.35 5.27 4.11
CA GLN A 167 1.24 6.36 3.74
C GLN A 167 0.68 7.21 2.59
N PHE A 168 -0.17 6.62 1.77
CA PHE A 168 -0.78 7.16 0.55
C PHE A 168 -2.29 6.86 0.55
N PRO A 169 -3.07 7.44 1.48
CA PRO A 169 -4.51 7.21 1.50
C PRO A 169 -5.14 7.71 0.19
N PRO A 170 -6.05 6.94 -0.45
CA PRO A 170 -6.72 7.37 -1.66
C PRO A 170 -7.59 8.60 -1.41
N SER A 171 -7.80 9.40 -2.46
CA SER A 171 -8.83 10.44 -2.44
C SER A 171 -10.20 9.80 -2.35
N THR A 172 -11.10 10.41 -1.58
CA THR A 172 -12.50 9.99 -1.45
C THR A 172 -13.36 10.84 -2.38
N ALA A 173 -14.29 10.21 -3.10
CA ALA A 173 -15.26 10.94 -3.90
C ALA A 173 -16.22 11.76 -3.01
N GLN A 174 -16.77 12.84 -3.58
CA GLN A 174 -17.60 13.81 -2.86
C GLN A 174 -18.81 13.17 -2.16
N ASP A 175 -19.46 12.20 -2.82
CA ASP A 175 -20.69 11.56 -2.37
C ASP A 175 -20.46 10.07 -2.05
N SER A 176 -19.26 9.73 -1.55
CA SER A 176 -18.93 8.37 -1.16
C SER A 176 -19.02 8.13 0.34
N VAL A 177 -19.28 6.87 0.70
CA VAL A 177 -19.18 6.35 2.07
C VAL A 177 -17.79 6.62 2.64
N GLY A 178 -16.73 6.51 1.85
CA GLY A 178 -15.36 6.79 2.29
C GLY A 178 -15.18 8.20 2.83
N ARG A 179 -15.93 9.20 2.34
CA ARG A 179 -15.87 10.57 2.83
C ARG A 179 -16.33 10.70 4.29
N LEU A 180 -17.22 9.83 4.74
CA LEU A 180 -17.64 9.77 6.15
C LEU A 180 -16.48 9.48 7.09
N PHE A 181 -15.39 8.89 6.60
CA PHE A 181 -14.19 8.54 7.36
C PHE A 181 -13.12 9.64 7.39
N ASP A 182 -13.29 10.77 6.69
CA ASP A 182 -12.23 11.80 6.56
C ASP A 182 -11.77 12.38 7.91
N ARG A 183 -12.66 12.38 8.91
CA ARG A 183 -12.34 12.81 10.28
C ARG A 183 -12.19 11.60 11.18
N SER A 184 -10.96 11.24 11.54
CA SER A 184 -10.72 10.16 12.50
C SER A 184 -11.27 10.52 13.89
N PRO A 185 -12.06 9.64 14.55
CA PRO A 185 -12.46 9.86 15.92
C PRO A 185 -11.31 9.64 16.92
N SER A 186 -11.52 10.09 18.14
CA SER A 186 -10.65 9.84 19.29
C SER A 186 -11.50 10.01 20.57
N PRO A 187 -11.33 9.16 21.61
CA PRO A 187 -10.34 8.08 21.73
C PRO A 187 -10.73 6.79 20.98
N TRP A 188 -9.73 5.93 20.75
CA TRP A 188 -9.86 4.58 20.15
C TRP A 188 -9.95 3.48 21.21
N GLY A 189 -10.45 2.30 20.84
CA GLY A 189 -10.46 1.13 21.71
C GLY A 189 -9.08 0.49 21.86
N PHE A 190 -8.45 0.14 20.74
CA PHE A 190 -7.13 -0.45 20.63
C PHE A 190 -6.27 0.22 19.54
N ARG A 191 -4.97 -0.12 19.51
CA ARG A 191 -3.99 0.52 18.62
C ARG A 191 -4.16 0.15 17.14
N GLY A 192 -4.87 -0.94 16.83
CA GLY A 192 -5.23 -1.35 15.48
C GLY A 192 -6.48 -0.66 14.93
N ASP A 193 -7.35 -0.07 15.76
CA ASP A 193 -8.58 0.59 15.28
C ASP A 193 -8.33 1.74 14.27
N PRO A 194 -7.30 2.59 14.43
CA PRO A 194 -6.97 3.59 13.42
C PRO A 194 -6.63 2.98 12.05
N TYR A 195 -6.09 1.76 12.01
CA TYR A 195 -5.77 1.08 10.75
C TYR A 195 -7.02 0.53 10.09
N LEU A 196 -7.93 -0.09 10.86
CA LEU A 196 -9.23 -0.51 10.33
C LEU A 196 -10.02 0.70 9.80
N TRP A 197 -10.01 1.83 10.51
CA TRP A 197 -10.65 3.07 10.06
C TRP A 197 -10.15 3.52 8.69
N ARG A 198 -8.83 3.46 8.47
CA ARG A 198 -8.20 3.84 7.21
C ARG A 198 -8.44 2.82 6.11
N ALA A 199 -8.45 1.53 6.44
CA ALA A 199 -8.76 0.46 5.51
C ALA A 199 -10.20 0.61 5.00
N LEU A 200 -11.17 0.84 5.89
CA LEU A 200 -12.56 1.10 5.52
C LEU A 200 -12.72 2.38 4.69
N ARG A 201 -12.03 3.47 5.07
CA ARG A 201 -12.00 4.71 4.28
C ARG A 201 -11.56 4.45 2.84
N ALA A 202 -10.52 3.65 2.66
CA ALA A 202 -9.99 3.32 1.34
C ALA A 202 -10.90 2.38 0.57
N HIS A 203 -11.42 1.34 1.22
CA HIS A 203 -12.36 0.38 0.65
C HIS A 203 -13.61 1.09 0.09
N PHE A 204 -14.08 2.13 0.79
CA PHE A 204 -15.26 2.90 0.41
C PHE A 204 -14.95 4.20 -0.34
N ALA A 205 -13.73 4.38 -0.86
CA ALA A 205 -13.30 5.65 -1.47
C ALA A 205 -14.26 6.16 -2.57
N ASP A 206 -14.78 5.24 -3.40
CA ASP A 206 -15.69 5.53 -4.51
C ASP A 206 -17.10 4.93 -4.33
N THR A 207 -17.37 4.25 -3.21
CA THR A 207 -18.67 3.62 -2.94
C THR A 207 -19.70 4.68 -2.64
N ARG A 208 -20.74 4.80 -3.47
CA ARG A 208 -21.82 5.78 -3.27
C ARG A 208 -22.52 5.60 -1.92
N LEU A 209 -22.96 6.70 -1.33
CA LEU A 209 -23.79 6.68 -0.14
C LEU A 209 -25.09 5.87 -0.39
N PRO A 210 -25.49 4.99 0.53
CA PRO A 210 -26.70 4.18 0.40
C PRO A 210 -27.98 5.01 0.65
N ALA A 211 -29.15 4.39 0.51
CA ALA A 211 -30.42 5.10 0.60
C ALA A 211 -30.82 5.47 2.04
N ASN A 212 -30.34 4.72 3.03
CA ASN A 212 -30.68 4.91 4.44
C ASN A 212 -29.57 4.42 5.39
N SER A 213 -29.69 4.75 6.68
CA SER A 213 -28.65 4.45 7.68
C SER A 213 -28.55 2.96 8.01
N GLY A 214 -29.61 2.17 7.82
CA GLY A 214 -29.58 0.72 8.00
C GLY A 214 -28.70 0.03 6.96
N GLU A 215 -28.86 0.38 5.68
CA GLU A 215 -28.00 -0.09 4.60
C GLU A 215 -26.53 0.33 4.81
N LEU A 216 -26.30 1.55 5.33
CA LEU A 216 -24.95 2.01 5.66
C LEU A 216 -24.31 1.19 6.77
N GLU A 217 -25.07 0.91 7.84
CA GLU A 217 -24.61 0.11 8.96
C GLU A 217 -24.19 -1.29 8.52
N GLU A 218 -25.04 -1.97 7.75
CA GLU A 218 -24.78 -3.31 7.21
C GLU A 218 -23.53 -3.31 6.33
N LEU A 219 -23.44 -2.36 5.40
CA LEU A 219 -22.30 -2.22 4.48
C LEU A 219 -20.97 -1.99 5.22
N ILE A 220 -20.93 -1.10 6.21
CA ILE A 220 -19.71 -0.84 6.99
C ILE A 220 -19.35 -2.08 7.84
N ARG A 221 -20.34 -2.72 8.46
CA ARG A 221 -20.14 -3.89 9.31
C ARG A 221 -19.57 -5.07 8.52
N GLU A 222 -20.19 -5.42 7.41
CA GLU A 222 -19.72 -6.51 6.54
C GLU A 222 -18.28 -6.29 6.08
N ALA A 223 -17.94 -5.06 5.65
CA ALA A 223 -16.58 -4.73 5.26
C ALA A 223 -15.60 -4.81 6.42
N ALA A 224 -15.98 -4.30 7.61
CA ALA A 224 -15.12 -4.34 8.79
C ALA A 224 -14.82 -5.78 9.22
N GLU A 225 -15.84 -6.64 9.27
CA GLU A 225 -15.71 -8.05 9.63
C GLU A 225 -14.89 -8.82 8.60
N THR A 226 -15.07 -8.51 7.31
CA THR A 226 -14.27 -9.08 6.22
C THR A 226 -12.79 -8.70 6.35
N ILE A 227 -12.49 -7.43 6.63
CA ILE A 227 -11.13 -6.92 6.75
C ILE A 227 -10.39 -7.53 7.95
N ILE A 228 -11.07 -7.64 9.10
CA ILE A 228 -10.45 -8.21 10.32
C ILE A 228 -10.55 -9.73 10.41
N GLY A 229 -11.34 -10.36 9.54
CA GLY A 229 -11.54 -11.81 9.48
C GLY A 229 -12.38 -12.39 10.63
N ALA A 230 -13.17 -11.56 11.33
CA ALA A 230 -13.97 -11.97 12.48
C ALA A 230 -15.14 -11.01 12.77
N PRO A 231 -16.21 -11.47 13.43
CA PRO A 231 -17.41 -10.66 13.67
C PRO A 231 -17.20 -9.53 14.68
N LEU A 232 -17.93 -8.42 14.50
CA LEU A 232 -17.95 -7.31 15.44
C LEU A 232 -18.86 -7.64 16.64
N THR A 233 -18.29 -8.31 17.63
CA THR A 233 -19.00 -8.72 18.86
C THR A 233 -19.06 -7.62 19.91
N THR A 234 -19.83 -7.84 20.98
CA THR A 234 -19.83 -7.00 22.19
C THR A 234 -18.72 -7.38 23.19
N SER A 235 -17.82 -8.30 22.84
CA SER A 235 -16.73 -8.74 23.72
C SER A 235 -15.68 -7.65 23.89
N ALA A 236 -15.13 -7.54 25.10
CA ALA A 236 -13.99 -6.67 25.39
C ALA A 236 -12.66 -7.22 24.84
N GLU A 237 -12.62 -8.48 24.40
CA GLU A 237 -11.44 -9.08 23.79
C GLU A 237 -11.14 -8.47 22.40
N GLY A 238 -9.88 -8.15 22.16
CA GLY A 238 -9.42 -7.63 20.87
C GLY A 238 -9.14 -8.73 19.86
N ILE A 239 -9.36 -8.41 18.58
CA ILE A 239 -8.95 -9.23 17.45
C ILE A 239 -7.56 -8.76 17.01
N TYR A 240 -6.58 -9.65 16.99
CA TYR A 240 -5.26 -9.31 16.46
C TYR A 240 -5.28 -9.42 14.92
N VAL A 241 -4.97 -8.31 14.27
CA VAL A 241 -4.83 -8.20 12.82
C VAL A 241 -3.35 -7.90 12.52
N PRO A 242 -2.57 -8.87 12.00
CA PRO A 242 -1.14 -8.71 11.75
C PRO A 242 -0.82 -7.49 10.87
N GLU A 243 -1.66 -7.20 9.89
CA GLU A 243 -1.52 -6.06 8.97
C GLU A 243 -1.63 -4.69 9.66
N PHE A 244 -2.21 -4.65 10.87
CA PHE A 244 -2.40 -3.43 11.66
C PHE A 244 -1.37 -3.30 12.79
N ASP A 245 -0.37 -4.19 12.81
CA ASP A 245 0.70 -4.18 13.80
C ASP A 245 1.92 -3.41 13.27
N PRO A 246 2.20 -2.19 13.79
CA PRO A 246 3.41 -1.45 13.43
C PRO A 246 4.70 -1.99 14.08
N GLY A 247 4.64 -3.13 14.80
CA GLY A 247 5.80 -3.81 15.38
C GLY A 247 6.24 -3.29 16.76
N HIS A 248 5.45 -2.45 17.44
CA HIS A 248 5.84 -1.82 18.72
C HIS A 248 4.71 -1.81 19.78
N GLY A 249 4.89 -2.59 20.85
CA GLY A 249 4.14 -2.49 22.12
C GLY A 249 3.04 -3.54 22.34
N MET A 250 2.57 -3.67 23.58
CA MET A 250 1.41 -4.53 23.91
C MET A 250 0.15 -3.98 23.22
N SER A 251 -0.66 -4.87 22.64
CA SER A 251 -1.87 -4.55 21.86
C SER A 251 -1.65 -3.81 20.53
N ALA A 252 -0.44 -3.83 19.98
CA ALA A 252 -0.21 -3.49 18.57
C ALA A 252 -0.98 -4.49 17.67
N GLY A 253 -1.59 -4.04 16.58
CA GLY A 253 -2.45 -4.88 15.73
C GLY A 253 -3.83 -5.24 16.30
N GLY A 254 -4.12 -4.96 17.57
CA GLY A 254 -5.42 -5.24 18.17
C GLY A 254 -6.52 -4.29 17.67
N VAL A 255 -7.65 -4.85 17.20
CA VAL A 255 -8.90 -4.14 16.86
C VAL A 255 -9.95 -4.47 17.91
N SER A 256 -10.74 -3.47 18.33
CA SER A 256 -11.77 -3.64 19.36
C SER A 256 -13.16 -3.88 18.75
N PRO A 257 -13.71 -5.11 18.78
CA PRO A 257 -15.03 -5.39 18.21
C PRO A 257 -16.13 -4.60 18.91
N ALA A 258 -16.08 -4.54 20.24
CA ALA A 258 -17.07 -3.83 21.04
C ALA A 258 -17.06 -2.32 20.78
N TRP A 259 -15.89 -1.70 20.58
CA TRP A 259 -15.81 -0.28 20.26
C TRP A 259 -16.41 0.01 18.88
N TRP A 260 -16.11 -0.80 17.87
CA TRP A 260 -16.70 -0.65 16.54
C TRP A 260 -18.21 -0.85 16.55
N ASN A 261 -18.69 -1.87 17.26
CA ASN A 261 -20.11 -2.19 17.35
C ASN A 261 -20.94 -1.11 18.07
N SER A 262 -20.39 -0.47 19.10
CA SER A 262 -21.11 0.51 19.93
C SER A 262 -20.86 1.96 19.55
N THR A 263 -19.67 2.28 19.03
CA THR A 263 -19.17 3.65 18.89
C THR A 263 -18.72 3.96 17.47
N GLY A 264 -17.81 3.15 16.91
CA GLY A 264 -17.19 3.42 15.61
C GLY A 264 -18.20 3.54 14.46
N ILE A 265 -19.09 2.56 14.33
CA ILE A 265 -20.15 2.56 13.30
C ILE A 265 -21.17 3.67 13.57
N ARG A 266 -21.55 3.90 14.84
CA ARG A 266 -22.50 4.96 15.21
C ARG A 266 -22.02 6.34 14.75
N ILE A 267 -20.74 6.65 14.94
CA ILE A 267 -20.15 7.92 14.47
C ILE A 267 -20.35 8.11 12.95
N LEU A 268 -20.25 7.05 12.17
CA LEU A 268 -20.40 7.09 10.71
C LEU A 268 -21.87 7.24 10.31
N ILE A 269 -22.78 6.57 11.01
CA ILE A 269 -24.23 6.74 10.86
C ILE A 269 -24.62 8.19 11.15
N ASP A 270 -24.19 8.75 12.28
CA ASP A 270 -24.55 10.13 12.66
C ASP A 270 -24.04 11.14 11.62
N ARG A 271 -22.85 10.90 11.05
CA ARG A 271 -22.31 11.73 9.95
C ARG A 271 -23.13 11.62 8.68
N PHE A 272 -23.60 10.43 8.34
CA PHE A 272 -24.46 10.20 7.18
C PHE A 272 -25.84 10.84 7.37
N GLU A 273 -26.46 10.69 8.53
CA GLU A 273 -27.75 11.32 8.80
C GLU A 273 -27.67 12.84 8.75
N ALA A 274 -26.53 13.42 9.15
CA ALA A 274 -26.25 14.85 8.99
C ALA A 274 -26.06 15.31 7.53
N THR A 275 -25.86 14.40 6.56
CA THR A 275 -25.85 14.75 5.12
C THR A 275 -27.22 14.67 4.47
N LEU A 276 -28.21 14.03 5.12
CA LEU A 276 -29.56 13.92 4.58
C LEU A 276 -30.29 15.26 4.70
N PRO A 277 -31.18 15.58 3.74
CA PRO A 277 -32.05 16.74 3.86
C PRO A 277 -32.90 16.62 5.12
N LEU A 278 -33.06 17.72 5.87
CA LEU A 278 -34.00 17.77 6.99
C LEU A 278 -35.38 17.33 6.51
N ARG A 279 -36.00 16.39 7.24
CA ARG A 279 -37.37 15.98 6.94
C ARG A 279 -38.29 17.20 7.10
N PRO A 280 -39.26 17.42 6.21
CA PRO A 280 -40.20 18.54 6.30
C PRO A 280 -40.90 18.65 7.66
N ASP A 281 -41.05 17.51 8.35
CA ASP A 281 -41.79 17.39 9.61
C ASP A 281 -41.01 17.94 10.84
N ASP A 282 -39.68 18.11 10.74
CA ASP A 282 -38.86 18.66 11.84
C ASP A 282 -38.81 20.21 11.85
N ALA A 283 -39.36 20.86 10.82
CA ALA A 283 -39.47 22.32 10.73
C ALA A 283 -40.74 22.89 11.42
N GLY A 284 -41.60 22.03 11.98
CA GLY A 284 -42.95 22.37 12.42
C GLY A 284 -43.20 22.28 13.92
N LEU A 285 -42.39 22.94 14.76
CA LEU A 285 -42.72 23.17 16.19
C LEU A 285 -42.38 24.59 16.67
N LEU A 286 -42.57 25.58 15.81
CA LEU A 286 -42.72 26.97 16.24
C LEU A 286 -44.12 27.44 15.87
N GLU A 287 -45.10 27.10 16.72
CA GLU A 287 -46.37 27.80 16.69
C GLU A 287 -46.14 29.27 17.06
N PRO A 288 -46.67 30.25 16.31
CA PRO A 288 -46.69 31.62 16.78
C PRO A 288 -47.70 31.70 17.93
N ALA A 289 -47.20 32.06 19.11
CA ALA A 289 -48.04 32.45 20.23
C ALA A 289 -49.01 33.55 19.76
N GLN A 290 -50.31 33.27 19.86
CA GLN A 290 -51.33 34.28 19.65
C GLN A 290 -51.13 35.43 20.64
N GLY A 291 -51.04 36.65 20.12
CA GLY A 291 -50.98 37.91 20.85
C GLY A 291 -51.14 39.08 19.89
#